data_AF-A0A2T0KDN2-F1
#
_entry.id   AF-A0A2T0KDN2-F1
#
_cell.length_a   1.000
_cell.length_b   1.000
_cell.length_c   1.000
_cell.angle_alpha   90.00
_cell.angle_beta   90.00
_cell.angle_gamma   90.00
#
_symmetry.space_group_name_H-M   'P 1'
#
loop_
_entity.id
_entity.type
_entity.pdbx_description
1 polymer ?
#
loop_
_entity_poly.entity_id
_entity_poly.type
_entity_poly.pdbx_seq_one_letter_code
_entity_poly.pdbx_strand_id
1 'polypeptide(L)'
;MSVDYSLTIATDATAVQVAARGLPHQTEWMPGTGTALSVNLYETLGIDLSILSDRHGYVDAITDEGRFEWEPDPLVTVIFDLDGQIGHEQAAANMINIVRRLLDTGTEDMALVINGDLLLLARFGGKLVKHNRERWWRHYPGAEQVIFG
;
A
#
# COMPACT_ATOMS: atom_id res chain seq x y z
N MET A 1 -1.08 -4.78 19.12
CA MET A 1 -1.66 -5.34 17.88
C MET A 1 -1.23 -4.37 16.80
N SER A 2 -0.36 -4.80 15.89
CA SER A 2 0.02 -3.95 14.76
C SER A 2 -1.17 -3.79 13.83
N VAL A 3 -1.21 -2.66 13.13
CA VAL A 3 -2.21 -2.37 12.11
C VAL A 3 -1.54 -2.66 10.78
N ASP A 4 -2.06 -3.66 10.07
CA ASP A 4 -1.46 -4.11 8.82
C ASP A 4 -2.09 -3.34 7.65
N TYR A 5 -1.26 -2.76 6.81
CA TYR A 5 -1.70 -2.11 5.58
C TYR A 5 -1.19 -2.87 4.38
N SER A 6 -2.07 -3.23 3.44
CA SER A 6 -1.71 -3.94 2.23
C SER A 6 -2.20 -3.20 0.99
N LEU A 7 -1.27 -2.86 0.10
CA LEU A 7 -1.55 -2.37 -1.24
C LEU A 7 -1.39 -3.52 -2.24
N THR A 8 -2.48 -3.95 -2.85
CA THR A 8 -2.48 -4.90 -3.96
C THR A 8 -2.46 -4.15 -5.28
N ILE A 9 -1.59 -4.58 -6.21
CA ILE A 9 -1.40 -3.98 -7.54
C ILE A 9 -1.56 -5.08 -8.59
N ALA A 10 -2.49 -4.95 -9.53
CA ALA A 10 -2.62 -5.88 -10.65
C ALA A 10 -1.55 -5.62 -11.71
N THR A 11 -0.45 -6.35 -11.63
CA THR A 11 0.73 -6.12 -12.45
C THR A 11 1.53 -7.40 -12.65
N ASP A 12 2.17 -7.52 -13.81
CA ASP A 12 3.17 -8.55 -14.10
C ASP A 12 4.59 -8.11 -13.69
N ALA A 13 4.74 -6.88 -13.19
CA ALA A 13 6.00 -6.38 -12.65
C ALA A 13 6.48 -7.21 -11.47
N THR A 14 7.80 -7.34 -11.37
CA THR A 14 8.46 -8.00 -10.23
C THR A 14 8.44 -7.11 -8.97
N ALA A 15 8.61 -7.74 -7.80
CA ALA A 15 8.80 -7.02 -6.54
C ALA A 15 9.93 -5.97 -6.62
N VAL A 16 11.03 -6.26 -7.32
CA VAL A 16 12.16 -5.33 -7.54
C VAL A 16 11.72 -4.10 -8.34
N GLN A 17 10.93 -4.28 -9.39
CA GLN A 17 10.44 -3.16 -10.20
C GLN A 17 9.43 -2.29 -9.43
N VAL A 18 8.57 -2.91 -8.62
CA VAL A 18 7.65 -2.18 -7.73
C VAL A 18 8.43 -1.41 -6.65
N ALA A 19 9.41 -2.05 -6.01
CA ALA A 19 10.33 -1.42 -5.06
C ALA A 19 10.99 -0.17 -5.64
N ALA A 20 11.58 -0.28 -6.83
CA ALA A 20 12.27 0.82 -7.50
C ALA A 20 11.35 2.01 -7.83
N ARG A 21 10.05 1.76 -8.08
CA ARG A 21 9.05 2.82 -8.29
C ARG A 21 8.70 3.52 -6.99
N GLY A 22 8.36 2.76 -5.95
CA GLY A 22 7.89 3.27 -4.66
C GLY A 22 8.99 3.95 -3.82
N LEU A 23 10.21 3.42 -3.85
CA LEU A 23 11.36 3.86 -3.07
C LEU A 23 12.64 3.87 -3.93
N PRO A 24 12.78 4.81 -4.89
CA PRO A 24 13.86 4.79 -5.89
C PRO A 24 15.26 5.01 -5.31
N HIS A 25 15.35 5.62 -4.12
CA HIS A 25 16.61 5.91 -3.44
C HIS A 25 16.98 4.81 -2.43
N GLN A 26 16.11 3.83 -2.22
CA GLN A 26 16.41 2.70 -1.35
C GLN A 26 17.23 1.67 -2.10
N THR A 27 18.50 1.56 -1.74
CA THR A 27 19.46 0.69 -2.40
C THR A 27 19.62 -0.67 -1.73
N GLU A 28 19.34 -0.75 -0.42
CA GLU A 28 19.52 -1.96 0.37
C GLU A 28 18.17 -2.62 0.65
N TRP A 29 17.99 -3.81 0.09
CA TRP A 29 16.80 -4.64 0.27
C TRP A 29 17.23 -5.99 0.82
N MET A 30 16.49 -6.49 1.80
CA MET A 30 16.66 -7.83 2.32
C MET A 30 15.85 -8.79 1.44
N PRO A 31 16.45 -9.87 0.92
CA PRO A 31 15.67 -10.91 0.28
C PRO A 31 14.78 -11.60 1.32
N GLY A 32 13.48 -11.66 1.03
CA GLY A 32 12.52 -12.43 1.81
C GLY A 32 12.48 -13.90 1.37
N THR A 33 11.45 -14.61 1.81
CA THR A 33 11.19 -15.98 1.34
C THR A 33 10.54 -15.93 -0.05
N GLY A 34 11.07 -16.68 -1.02
CA GLY A 34 10.51 -16.74 -2.38
C GLY A 34 10.79 -15.47 -3.21
N THR A 35 9.74 -14.89 -3.80
CA THR A 35 9.78 -13.66 -4.63
C THR A 35 9.65 -12.38 -3.80
N ALA A 36 9.80 -12.48 -2.47
CA ALA A 36 9.61 -11.36 -1.56
C ALA A 36 10.88 -10.50 -1.39
N LEU A 37 10.68 -9.19 -1.22
CA LEU A 37 11.69 -8.23 -0.79
C LEU A 37 11.19 -7.53 0.47
N SER A 38 12.08 -7.23 1.41
CA SER A 38 11.73 -6.41 2.55
C SER A 38 12.80 -5.36 2.87
N VAL A 39 12.38 -4.31 3.57
CA VAL A 39 13.27 -3.28 4.08
C VAL A 39 12.70 -2.68 5.35
N ASN A 40 13.55 -2.55 6.36
CA ASN A 40 13.21 -1.88 7.60
C ASN A 40 13.58 -0.39 7.52
N LEU A 41 12.58 0.48 7.62
CA LEU A 41 12.73 1.94 7.59
C LEU A 41 12.13 2.58 8.84
N TYR A 42 12.14 1.86 9.99
CA TYR A 42 11.54 2.35 11.23
C TYR A 42 12.14 3.63 11.76
N GLU A 43 13.45 3.83 11.57
CA GLU A 43 14.14 5.03 12.06
C GLU A 43 13.90 6.25 11.15
N THR A 44 13.69 6.04 9.85
CA THR A 44 13.62 7.14 8.86
C THR A 44 12.19 7.48 8.45
N LEU A 45 11.35 6.46 8.24
CA LEU A 45 9.97 6.61 7.79
C LEU A 45 8.94 6.10 8.79
N GLY A 46 9.36 5.34 9.80
CA GLY A 46 8.45 4.69 10.75
C GLY A 46 7.77 3.45 10.19
N ILE A 47 8.32 2.84 9.14
CA ILE A 47 7.68 1.77 8.38
C ILE A 47 8.64 0.59 8.18
N ASP A 48 8.16 -0.64 8.32
CA ASP A 48 8.77 -1.83 7.72
C ASP A 48 7.93 -2.23 6.50
N LEU A 49 8.59 -2.50 5.39
CA LEU A 49 7.94 -2.69 4.11
C LEU A 49 8.32 -4.05 3.54
N SER A 50 7.30 -4.83 3.14
CA SER A 50 7.48 -6.09 2.43
C SER A 50 6.76 -6.05 1.08
N ILE A 51 7.39 -6.55 0.02
CA ILE A 51 6.84 -6.61 -1.34
C ILE A 51 6.88 -8.05 -1.83
N LEU A 52 5.74 -8.56 -2.28
CA LEU A 52 5.60 -9.95 -2.71
C LEU A 52 4.94 -10.00 -4.09
N SER A 53 5.55 -10.72 -5.04
CA SER A 53 4.91 -11.04 -6.33
C SER A 53 4.21 -12.39 -6.25
N ASP A 54 2.96 -12.45 -6.68
CA ASP A 54 2.13 -13.66 -6.69
C ASP A 54 1.30 -13.74 -7.98
N ARG A 55 0.59 -14.86 -8.19
CA ARG A 55 -0.24 -15.10 -9.37
C ARG A 55 -1.71 -15.34 -9.09
N HIS A 56 -2.18 -15.39 -7.86
CA HIS A 56 -3.62 -15.54 -7.60
C HIS A 56 -4.02 -14.74 -6.38
N GLY A 57 -4.42 -13.49 -6.60
CA GLY A 57 -4.82 -12.58 -5.54
C GLY A 57 -6.31 -12.62 -5.29
N TYR A 58 -6.69 -12.40 -4.04
CA TYR A 58 -8.08 -12.13 -3.65
C TYR A 58 -8.10 -10.98 -2.66
N VAL A 59 -8.83 -9.93 -2.99
CA VAL A 59 -9.09 -8.78 -2.11
C VAL A 59 -10.56 -8.80 -1.77
N ASP A 60 -10.87 -8.90 -0.48
CA ASP A 60 -12.22 -8.79 0.07
C ASP A 60 -12.20 -7.76 1.19
N ALA A 61 -12.91 -6.67 0.97
CA ALA A 61 -12.88 -5.53 1.86
C ALA A 61 -14.24 -4.84 1.95
N ILE A 62 -14.40 -4.00 2.96
CA ILE A 62 -15.61 -3.23 3.25
C ILE A 62 -15.35 -1.78 2.88
N THR A 63 -16.30 -1.20 2.15
CA THR A 63 -16.40 0.22 1.81
C THR A 63 -17.57 0.86 2.54
N ASP A 64 -17.71 2.18 2.41
CA ASP A 64 -18.90 2.89 2.90
C ASP A 64 -20.18 2.44 2.16
N GLU A 65 -20.04 1.92 0.93
CA GLU A 65 -21.14 1.51 0.05
C GLU A 65 -21.48 0.02 0.12
N GLY A 66 -20.65 -0.79 0.79
CA GLY A 66 -20.84 -2.24 0.90
C GLY A 66 -19.55 -3.03 0.68
N ARG A 67 -19.70 -4.31 0.33
CA ARG A 67 -18.56 -5.21 0.10
C ARG A 67 -17.89 -4.92 -1.23
N PHE A 68 -16.57 -4.97 -1.22
CA PHE A 68 -15.69 -4.83 -2.37
C PHE A 68 -14.91 -6.14 -2.54
N GLU A 69 -15.00 -6.75 -3.71
CA GLU A 69 -14.29 -7.98 -4.05
C GLU A 69 -13.50 -7.78 -5.35
N TRP A 70 -12.26 -8.25 -5.37
CA TRP A 70 -11.39 -8.15 -6.54
C TRP A 70 -10.39 -9.29 -6.60
N GLU A 71 -10.27 -9.91 -7.78
CA GLU A 71 -9.37 -11.02 -8.08
C GLU A 71 -8.29 -10.61 -9.10
N PRO A 72 -7.15 -10.04 -8.67
CA PRO A 72 -6.05 -9.74 -9.57
C PRO A 72 -5.20 -10.98 -9.88
N ASP A 73 -4.87 -11.16 -11.15
CA ASP A 73 -3.94 -12.18 -11.64
C ASP A 73 -3.24 -11.65 -12.92
N PRO A 74 -1.90 -11.41 -12.90
CA PRO A 74 -0.97 -11.49 -11.77
C PRO A 74 -1.03 -10.26 -10.83
N LEU A 75 -0.35 -10.34 -9.67
CA LEU A 75 -0.28 -9.25 -8.70
C LEU A 75 1.07 -9.05 -8.01
N VAL A 76 1.25 -7.85 -7.49
CA VAL A 76 2.21 -7.54 -6.42
C VAL A 76 1.47 -6.98 -5.22
N THR A 77 1.79 -7.47 -4.04
CA THR A 77 1.30 -6.94 -2.75
C THR A 77 2.45 -6.24 -2.04
N VAL A 78 2.21 -4.99 -1.64
CA VAL A 78 3.09 -4.20 -0.76
C VAL A 78 2.44 -4.13 0.62
N ILE A 79 3.11 -4.65 1.63
CA ILE A 79 2.67 -4.66 3.02
C ILE A 79 3.49 -3.62 3.77
N PHE A 80 2.80 -2.79 4.56
CA PHE A 80 3.40 -1.79 5.43
C PHE A 80 3.05 -2.10 6.88
N ASP A 81 4.07 -2.23 7.71
CA ASP A 81 3.97 -2.26 9.18
C ASP A 81 4.42 -0.90 9.71
N LEU A 82 3.59 -0.25 10.52
CA LEU A 82 3.80 1.12 11.03
C LEU A 82 4.20 1.12 12.52
N ASP A 83 4.86 0.07 13.01
CA ASP A 83 5.31 -0.07 14.41
C ASP A 83 6.70 0.55 14.70
N GLY A 84 7.09 1.57 13.91
CA GLY A 84 8.38 2.25 14.05
C GLY A 84 8.44 3.29 15.17
N GLN A 85 9.59 3.97 15.29
CA GLN A 85 9.80 5.01 16.32
C GLN A 85 9.20 6.38 15.94
N ILE A 86 8.88 6.58 14.67
CA ILE A 86 8.20 7.77 14.17
C ILE A 86 6.72 7.70 14.56
N GLY A 87 6.13 8.83 14.95
CA GLY A 87 4.72 8.88 15.35
C GLY A 87 3.78 8.36 14.23
N HIS A 88 2.77 7.59 14.63
CA HIS A 88 1.85 6.90 13.70
C HIS A 88 1.25 7.80 12.62
N GLU A 89 0.94 9.06 12.93
CA GLU A 89 0.42 10.01 11.93
C GLU A 89 1.42 10.29 10.80
N GLN A 90 2.68 10.52 11.15
CA GLN A 90 3.74 10.76 10.17
C GLN A 90 4.09 9.48 9.41
N ALA A 91 4.09 8.32 10.07
CA ALA A 91 4.27 7.03 9.41
C ALA A 91 3.14 6.75 8.39
N ALA A 92 1.89 7.04 8.73
CA ALA A 92 0.76 6.95 7.81
C ALA A 92 0.91 7.88 6.59
N ALA A 93 1.35 9.13 6.82
CA ALA A 93 1.63 10.06 5.73
C ALA A 93 2.79 9.58 4.82
N ASN A 94 3.84 8.99 5.41
CA ASN A 94 4.96 8.41 4.66
C ASN A 94 4.52 7.19 3.82
N MET A 95 3.69 6.31 4.39
CA MET A 95 3.09 5.18 3.67
C MET A 95 2.28 5.67 2.47
N ILE A 96 1.38 6.64 2.68
CA ILE A 96 0.57 7.20 1.59
C ILE A 96 1.43 7.92 0.54
N ASN A 97 2.58 8.50 0.91
CA ASN A 97 3.53 9.02 -0.08
C ASN A 97 4.11 7.93 -0.99
N ILE A 98 4.43 6.76 -0.43
CA ILE A 98 4.88 5.60 -1.22
C ILE A 98 3.75 5.12 -2.14
N VAL A 99 2.53 4.99 -1.61
CA VAL A 99 1.34 4.61 -2.41
C VAL A 99 1.10 5.60 -3.54
N ARG A 100 1.15 6.91 -3.26
CA ARG A 100 1.04 7.96 -4.28
C ARG A 100 2.10 7.81 -5.36
N ARG A 101 3.35 7.55 -4.99
CA ARG A 101 4.43 7.37 -5.95
C ARG A 101 4.19 6.19 -6.88
N LEU A 102 3.67 5.08 -6.36
CA LEU A 102 3.27 3.92 -7.15
C LEU A 102 2.11 4.25 -8.09
N LEU A 103 1.12 5.01 -7.61
CA LEU A 103 0.02 5.52 -8.45
C LEU A 103 0.53 6.45 -9.56
N ASP A 104 1.43 7.37 -9.26
CA ASP A 104 1.96 8.36 -10.21
C ASP A 104 2.86 7.71 -11.29
N THR A 105 3.49 6.57 -10.99
CA THR A 105 4.46 5.89 -11.87
C THR A 105 3.91 4.64 -12.55
N GLY A 106 2.61 4.38 -12.40
CA GLY A 106 1.96 3.19 -12.93
C GLY A 106 0.51 3.46 -13.29
N THR A 107 -0.03 2.71 -14.23
CA THR A 107 -1.45 2.78 -14.66
C THR A 107 -2.29 1.63 -14.13
N GLU A 108 -1.68 0.71 -13.39
CA GLU A 108 -2.29 -0.52 -12.92
C GLU A 108 -3.44 -0.29 -11.96
N ASP A 109 -4.41 -1.20 -11.93
CA ASP A 109 -5.44 -1.17 -10.90
C ASP A 109 -4.83 -1.52 -9.55
N MET A 110 -5.31 -0.84 -8.50
CA MET A 110 -4.73 -0.91 -7.16
C MET A 110 -5.81 -0.87 -6.08
N ALA A 111 -5.60 -1.57 -4.98
CA ALA A 111 -6.45 -1.50 -3.79
C ALA A 111 -5.59 -1.45 -2.52
N LEU A 112 -5.79 -0.43 -1.67
CA LEU A 112 -5.16 -0.31 -0.36
C LEU A 112 -6.16 -0.68 0.71
N VAL A 113 -5.86 -1.73 1.47
CA VAL A 113 -6.70 -2.27 2.53
C VAL A 113 -5.96 -2.16 3.87
N ILE A 114 -6.69 -1.88 4.94
CA ILE A 114 -6.22 -1.92 6.32
C ILE A 114 -6.84 -3.13 7.03
N ASN A 115 -6.01 -3.85 7.80
CA ASN A 115 -6.36 -5.04 8.58
C ASN A 115 -7.06 -6.15 7.77
N GLY A 116 -6.84 -6.16 6.45
CA GLY A 116 -7.40 -7.16 5.55
C GLY A 116 -8.90 -7.04 5.25
N ASP A 117 -9.61 -6.06 5.80
CA ASP A 117 -11.07 -5.99 5.69
C ASP A 117 -11.66 -4.60 5.42
N LEU A 118 -10.86 -3.52 5.47
CA LEU A 118 -11.37 -2.16 5.25
C LEU A 118 -10.64 -1.50 4.09
N LEU A 119 -11.38 -1.15 3.01
CA LEU A 119 -10.79 -0.52 1.84
C LEU A 119 -10.57 0.98 2.12
N LEU A 120 -9.36 1.48 1.91
CA LEU A 120 -9.03 2.90 2.08
C LEU A 120 -8.97 3.64 0.75
N LEU A 121 -8.42 2.99 -0.26
CA LEU A 121 -8.18 3.57 -1.58
C LEU A 121 -8.29 2.50 -2.65
N ALA A 122 -8.93 2.82 -3.76
CA ALA A 122 -8.97 1.94 -4.92
C ALA A 122 -8.75 2.76 -6.19
N ARG A 123 -7.90 2.28 -7.10
CA ARG A 123 -7.81 2.75 -8.48
C ARG A 123 -8.27 1.65 -9.41
N PHE A 124 -9.32 1.93 -10.19
CA PHE A 124 -9.84 1.00 -11.20
C PHE A 124 -10.15 1.71 -12.50
N GLY A 125 -9.63 1.19 -13.62
CA GLY A 125 -9.83 1.79 -14.93
C GLY A 125 -9.33 3.24 -14.99
N GLY A 126 -8.24 3.54 -14.26
CA GLY A 126 -7.67 4.88 -14.14
C GLY A 126 -8.42 5.84 -13.21
N LYS A 127 -9.54 5.43 -12.61
CA LYS A 127 -10.29 6.26 -11.64
C LYS A 127 -9.84 5.92 -10.22
N LEU A 128 -9.37 6.93 -9.49
CA LEU A 128 -9.00 6.81 -8.08
C LEU A 128 -10.16 7.22 -7.17
N VAL A 129 -10.45 6.40 -6.16
CA VAL A 129 -11.51 6.64 -5.17
C VAL A 129 -10.96 6.36 -3.77
N LYS A 130 -11.14 7.32 -2.86
CA LYS A 130 -10.93 7.14 -1.41
C LYS A 130 -12.21 6.64 -0.76
N HIS A 131 -12.10 5.59 0.04
CA HIS A 131 -13.16 5.03 0.85
C HIS A 131 -12.87 5.25 2.34
N ASN A 132 -13.89 5.11 3.19
CA ASN A 132 -13.79 5.24 4.64
C ASN A 132 -13.20 6.60 5.07
N ARG A 133 -13.56 7.68 4.36
CA ARG A 133 -13.01 9.04 4.56
C ARG A 133 -13.18 9.54 5.99
N GLU A 134 -14.37 9.34 6.55
CA GLU A 134 -14.71 9.79 7.90
C GLU A 134 -14.01 8.99 9.01
N ARG A 135 -13.55 7.77 8.71
CA ARG A 135 -12.97 6.86 9.69
C ARG A 135 -11.44 6.96 9.73
N TRP A 136 -10.78 6.79 8.59
CA TRP A 136 -9.32 6.72 8.53
C TRP A 136 -8.72 8.05 8.09
N TRP A 137 -9.17 8.59 6.95
CA TRP A 137 -8.55 9.78 6.35
C TRP A 137 -8.64 11.02 7.25
N ARG A 138 -9.81 11.27 7.85
CA ARG A 138 -9.96 12.37 8.82
C ARG A 138 -9.12 12.20 10.09
N HIS A 139 -8.78 10.97 10.46
CA HIS A 139 -7.91 10.71 11.62
C HIS A 139 -6.43 10.97 11.31
N TYR A 140 -6.05 10.89 10.02
CA TYR A 140 -4.69 11.10 9.52
C TYR A 140 -4.64 12.25 8.50
N PRO A 141 -4.79 13.52 8.93
CA PRO A 141 -4.88 14.66 8.01
C PRO A 141 -3.62 14.84 7.17
N GLY A 142 -2.44 14.49 7.69
CA GLY A 142 -1.20 14.46 6.92
C GLY A 142 -1.25 13.49 5.74
N ALA A 143 -1.87 12.32 5.90
CA ALA A 143 -2.07 11.35 4.83
C ALA A 143 -3.16 11.81 3.84
N GLU A 144 -4.23 12.44 4.34
CA GLU A 144 -5.31 12.97 3.50
C GLU A 144 -4.83 13.98 2.46
N GLN A 145 -3.86 14.82 2.83
CA GLN A 145 -3.30 15.87 1.97
C GLN A 145 -2.35 15.34 0.89
N VAL A 146 -1.86 14.10 1.00
CA VAL A 146 -0.87 13.56 0.06
C VAL A 146 -1.52 13.16 -1.27
N ILE A 147 -2.66 12.47 -1.23
CA ILE A 147 -3.39 12.05 -2.44
C ILE A 147 -4.59 12.96 -2.63
N PHE A 148 -4.66 13.68 -3.74
CA PHE A 148 -5.84 14.46 -4.10
C PHE A 148 -6.85 13.56 -4.86
N GLY A 149 -8.02 13.36 -4.28
CA GLY A 149 -9.10 12.51 -4.80
C GLY A 149 -10.31 12.48 -3.88
#